data_AF-A0A0M2CQW7-F1
#
_entry.id   AF-A0A0M2CQW7-F1
#
_cell.length_a   1.000
_cell.length_b   1.000
_cell.length_c   1.000
_cell.angle_alpha   90.00
_cell.angle_beta   90.00
_cell.angle_gamma   90.00
#
_symmetry.space_group_name_H-M   'P 1'
#
loop_
_entity.id
_entity.type
_entity.pdbx_description
1 polymer ?
#
loop_
_entity_poly.entity_id
_entity_poly.type
_entity_poly.pdbx_seq_one_letter_code
_entity_poly.pdbx_strand_id
1 'polypeptide(L)' 'MDFATKQALAAPSKTAFQGSGKYCYTTPVQIRNSRGAVVKTFYPRIIISSTNRRVITSIPGGSC' A
#
# COMPACT_ATOMS: atom_id res chain seq x y z
N MET A 1 -7.79 13.69 6.12
CA MET A 1 -7.55 12.24 6.24
C MET A 1 -6.30 11.94 5.45
N ASP A 2 -5.19 11.63 6.11
CA ASP A 2 -3.95 11.27 5.42
C ASP A 2 -4.04 9.82 4.97
N PHE A 3 -4.42 9.59 3.71
CA PHE A 3 -4.48 8.26 3.12
C PHE A 3 -3.08 7.82 2.69
N ALA A 4 -2.35 7.18 3.61
CA ALA A 4 -0.91 6.96 3.48
C ALA A 4 -0.52 5.74 2.63
N THR A 5 -1.15 5.53 1.47
CA THR A 5 -0.74 4.44 0.54
C THR A 5 0.74 4.56 0.15
N LYS A 6 1.29 5.78 0.14
CA LYS A 6 2.71 6.03 -0.12
C LYS A 6 3.64 5.39 0.94
N GLN A 7 3.20 5.21 2.18
CA GLN A 7 4.00 4.57 3.23
C GLN A 7 4.29 3.09 2.92
N ALA A 8 3.49 2.46 2.05
CA ALA A 8 3.72 1.11 1.56
C ALA A 8 5.09 0.93 0.89
N LEU A 9 5.66 2.01 0.34
CA LEU A 9 6.96 1.98 -0.31
C LEU A 9 8.13 1.84 0.69
N ALA A 10 7.93 2.21 1.95
CA ALA A 10 8.98 2.19 2.96
C ALA A 10 9.15 0.79 3.59
N ALA A 11 8.04 0.10 3.86
CA ALA A 11 8.05 -1.21 4.53
C ALA A 11 6.79 -2.03 4.17
N PRO A 12 6.77 -2.74 3.03
CA PRO A 12 5.69 -3.67 2.73
C PRO A 12 5.77 -4.91 3.63
N SER A 13 4.63 -5.37 4.14
CA SER A 13 4.56 -6.60 4.96
C SER A 13 4.73 -7.86 4.12
N LYS A 14 4.29 -7.82 2.86
CA LYS A 14 4.50 -8.88 1.87
C LYS A 14 4.75 -8.25 0.50
N THR A 15 5.64 -8.85 -0.27
CA THR A 15 5.92 -8.47 -1.66
C THR A 15 5.81 -9.70 -2.56
N ALA A 16 5.22 -9.55 -3.74
CA ALA A 16 5.15 -10.58 -4.77
C ALA A 16 5.35 -9.96 -6.15
N PHE A 17 6.15 -10.58 -7.01
CA PHE A 17 6.32 -10.14 -8.39
C PHE A 17 5.09 -10.52 -9.22
N GLN A 18 4.51 -9.56 -9.94
CA GLN A 18 3.30 -9.78 -10.78
C GLN A 18 3.60 -9.81 -12.28
N GLY A 19 4.88 -9.82 -12.67
CA GLY A 19 5.26 -9.71 -14.08
C GLY A 19 5.24 -8.28 -14.61
N SER A 20 5.76 -8.09 -15.82
CA SER A 20 5.76 -6.81 -16.55
C SER A 20 6.30 -5.62 -15.74
N GLY A 21 7.31 -5.87 -14.91
CA GLY A 21 7.90 -4.83 -14.06
C GLY A 21 6.96 -4.28 -12.99
N LYS A 22 6.10 -5.13 -12.42
CA LYS A 22 5.16 -4.77 -11.35
C LYS A 22 5.36 -5.66 -10.14
N TYR A 23 5.25 -5.05 -8.96
CA TYR A 23 5.20 -5.74 -7.69
C TYR A 23 3.85 -5.52 -7.03
N CYS A 24 3.33 -6.55 -6.39
CA CYS A 24 2.19 -6.52 -5.52
C CYS A 24 2.70 -6.45 -4.08
N TYR A 25 2.33 -5.40 -3.36
CA TYR A 25 2.60 -5.22 -1.95
C TYR A 25 1.32 -5.41 -1.14
N THR A 26 1.42 -6.11 -0.01
CA THR A 26 0.39 -6.12 1.04
C THR A 26 0.97 -5.46 2.27
N THR A 27 0.34 -4.40 2.78
CA THR A 27 0.84 -3.64 3.93
C THR A 27 -0.30 -2.90 4.61
N PRO A 28 -0.30 -2.74 5.93
CA PRO A 28 -1.33 -1.98 6.63
C PRO A 28 -1.28 -0.50 6.23
N VAL A 29 -2.44 0.04 5.85
CA VAL A 29 -2.66 1.47 5.69
C VAL A 29 -3.55 1.95 6.84
N GLN A 30 -3.03 2.93 7.58
CA GLN A 30 -3.76 3.55 8.69
C GLN A 30 -4.52 4.77 8.19
N ILE A 31 -5.82 4.79 8.45
CA ILE A 31 -6.65 5.99 8.32
C ILE A 31 -6.56 6.76 9.63
N ARG A 32 -6.16 8.02 9.54
CA ARG A 32 -6.05 8.92 10.69
C ARG A 32 -7.08 10.05 10.61
N ASN A 33 -7.65 10.41 11.75
CA ASN A 33 -8.51 11.59 11.86
C ASN A 33 -7.67 12.88 11.83
N SER A 34 -8.33 14.05 11.86
CA SER A 34 -7.67 15.36 11.85
C SER A 34 -6.75 15.62 13.06
N ARG A 35 -6.87 14.83 14.13
CA ARG A 35 -6.02 14.88 15.34
C ARG A 35 -4.85 13.89 15.26
N GLY A 36 -4.67 13.20 14.14
CA GLY A 36 -3.61 12.22 13.92
C GLY A 36 -3.85 10.84 14.55
N ALA A 37 -4.98 10.65 15.25
CA ALA A 37 -5.31 9.36 15.86
C ALA A 37 -5.75 8.34 14.79
N VAL A 38 -5.27 7.10 14.92
CA VAL A 38 -5.65 6.00 14.03
C VAL A 38 -7.11 5.63 14.31
N VAL A 39 -7.97 5.79 13.30
CA VAL A 39 -9.39 5.43 13.38
C VAL A 39 -9.68 4.08 12.74
N LYS A 40 -8.84 3.65 11.79
CA LYS A 40 -8.97 2.36 11.13
C LYS A 40 -7.64 1.93 10.53
N THR A 41 -7.38 0.63 10.54
CA THR A 41 -6.31 0.00 9.77
C THR A 41 -6.95 -0.94 8.76
N PHE A 42 -6.52 -0.87 7.50
CA PHE A 42 -6.93 -1.86 6.49
C PHE A 42 -5.70 -2.33 5.72
N TYR A 43 -5.80 -3.50 5.09
CA TYR A 43 -4.70 -4.15 4.39
C TYR A 43 -5.02 -4.18 2.89
N PRO A 44 -4.71 -3.11 2.14
CA PRO A 44 -4.90 -3.10 0.71
C PRO A 44 -3.86 -3.96 -0.02
N ARG A 45 -4.25 -4.38 -1.22
CA ARG A 45 -3.33 -4.83 -2.25
C ARG A 45 -2.85 -3.61 -3.04
N ILE A 46 -1.54 -3.37 -3.09
CA ILE A 46 -0.96 -2.19 -3.73
C ILE A 46 -0.06 -2.65 -4.87
N ILE A 47 -0.26 -2.13 -6.08
CA ILE A 47 0.58 -2.43 -7.23
C ILE A 47 1.62 -1.34 -7.39
N ILE A 48 2.89 -1.72 -7.45
CA ILE A 48 4.06 -0.85 -7.52
C ILE A 48 4.81 -1.11 -8.82
N SER A 49 5.25 -0.05 -9.51
CA SER A 49 6.18 -0.18 -10.63
C SER A 49 7.58 -0.54 -10.13
N SER A 50 8.20 -1.56 -10.72
CA SER A 50 9.60 -1.92 -10.44
C SER A 50 10.59 -0.89 -10.98
N THR A 51 10.23 -0.17 -12.04
CA THR A 51 11.13 0.75 -12.75
C THR A 51 11.37 2.05 -11.98
N ASN A 52 10.32 2.62 -11.38
CA ASN A 52 10.39 3.93 -10.71
C ASN A 52 9.85 3.91 -9.26
N ARG A 53 9.54 2.72 -8.72
CA ARG A 53 8.99 2.53 -7.36
C ARG A 53 7.78 3.41 -7.04
N ARG A 54 6.94 3.71 -8.04
CA ARG A 54 5.69 4.44 -7.84
C ARG A 54 4.51 3.50 -7.62
N VAL A 55 3.58 3.94 -6.77
CA VAL A 55 2.26 3.31 -6.63
C VAL A 55 1.50 3.52 -7.94
N ILE A 56 1.09 2.40 -8.57
CA ILE A 56 0.23 2.39 -9.75
C ILE A 56 -1.25 2.40 -9.31
N THR A 57 -1.61 1.50 -8.39
CA THR A 57 -2.97 1.42 -7.84
C THR A 57 -2.98 0.82 -6.43
N SER A 58 -4.04 1.13 -5.67
CA SER A 58 -4.32 0.59 -4.34
C SER A 58 -5.75 0.09 -4.30
N ILE A 59 -5.91 -1.21 -4.06
CA ILE A 59 -7.19 -1.90 -4.10
C ILE A 59 -7.57 -2.22 -2.66
N PRO A 60 -8.73 -1.74 -2.16
CA PRO A 60 -9.21 -2.10 -0.83
C PRO A 60 -9.50 -3.61 -0.75
N GLY A 61 -8.78 -4.31 0.13
CA GLY A 61 -8.96 -5.74 0.37
C GLY A 61 -8.20 -6.66 -0.60
N GLY A 62 -7.94 -7.87 -0.11
CA GLY A 62 -7.13 -8.88 -0.80
C GLY A 62 -5.65 -8.81 -0.43
N SER A 63 -4.98 -9.96 -0.42
CA SER A 63 -3.53 -10.04 -0.27
C SER A 63 -2.86 -10.31 -1.61
N CYS A 64 -1.58 -9.99 -1.69
CA CYS A 64 -0.62 -10.73 -2.49
C CYS A 64 -0.29 -12.03 -1.72
#